data_AF-A0A6S6VEV1-F1
#
_entry.id   AF-A0A6S6VEV1-F1
#
_cell.length_a   1.000
_cell.length_b   1.000
_cell.length_c   1.000
_cell.angle_alpha   90.00
_cell.angle_beta   90.00
_cell.angle_gamma   90.00
#
_symmetry.space_group_name_H-M   'P 1'
#
loop_
_entity.id
_entity.type
_entity.pdbx_description
1 polymer ?
#
loop_
_entity_poly.entity_id
_entity_poly.type
_entity_poly.pdbx_seq_one_letter_code
_entity_poly.pdbx_strand_id
1 'polypeptide(L)'
;MKPRSYNAKKTETRELKAAAKLYKKRMADEAKALRAAARERRDEERKARAQDLAAARALKKQQRDAATLQKARDRENKAKRKASSCPDAKTTKHRGVVGVESQPVVASAPPSPPPNMTTRGRRINKPAKYK
;
A
#
# COMPACT_ATOMS: atom_id res chain seq x y z
N MET A 1 32.05 -31.53 -66.49
CA MET A 1 32.68 -30.41 -65.73
C MET A 1 31.63 -29.36 -65.41
N LYS A 2 31.58 -28.80 -64.19
CA LYS A 2 30.66 -27.70 -63.87
C LYS A 2 31.18 -26.39 -64.50
N PRO A 3 30.31 -25.55 -65.09
CA PRO A 3 30.73 -24.35 -65.79
C PRO A 3 31.32 -23.32 -64.81
N ARG A 4 32.35 -22.57 -65.24
CA ARG A 4 33.04 -21.55 -64.42
C ARG A 4 32.09 -20.51 -63.81
N SER A 5 31.00 -20.18 -64.51
CA SER A 5 29.94 -19.27 -64.05
C SER A 5 29.19 -19.77 -62.81
N TYR A 6 29.13 -21.07 -62.57
CA TYR A 6 28.53 -21.66 -61.36
C TYR A 6 29.36 -21.35 -60.11
N ASN A 7 30.69 -21.38 -60.23
CA ASN A 7 31.58 -21.11 -59.11
C ASN A 7 31.57 -19.61 -58.73
N ALA A 8 31.48 -18.70 -59.71
CA ALA A 8 31.36 -17.25 -59.48
C ALA A 8 30.06 -16.89 -58.74
N LYS A 9 28.91 -17.43 -59.17
CA LYS A 9 27.64 -17.23 -58.45
C LYS A 9 27.69 -17.76 -57.01
N LYS A 10 28.45 -18.83 -56.77
CA LYS A 10 28.63 -19.41 -55.44
C LYS A 10 29.49 -18.53 -54.52
N THR A 11 30.50 -17.84 -55.05
CA THR A 11 31.30 -16.89 -54.26
C THR A 11 30.50 -15.64 -53.93
N GLU A 12 29.80 -15.06 -54.91
CA GLU A 12 28.91 -13.90 -54.71
C GLU A 12 27.84 -14.17 -53.64
N THR A 13 27.16 -15.32 -53.73
CA THR A 13 26.14 -15.68 -52.72
C THR A 13 26.72 -15.92 -51.33
N ARG A 14 27.98 -16.35 -51.21
CA ARG A 14 28.68 -16.49 -49.93
C ARG A 14 29.03 -15.12 -49.35
N GLU A 15 29.52 -14.21 -50.17
CA GLU A 15 29.84 -12.84 -49.78
C GLU A 15 28.60 -12.07 -49.34
N LEU A 16 27.49 -12.17 -50.07
CA LEU A 16 26.22 -11.58 -49.69
C LEU A 16 25.71 -12.14 -48.35
N LYS A 17 25.83 -13.45 -48.12
CA LYS A 17 25.47 -14.07 -46.83
C LYS A 17 26.37 -13.60 -45.70
N ALA A 18 27.66 -13.43 -45.95
CA ALA A 18 28.61 -12.92 -44.97
C ALA A 18 28.30 -11.46 -44.60
N ALA A 19 28.03 -10.60 -45.60
CA ALA A 19 27.62 -9.22 -45.41
C ALA A 19 26.32 -9.11 -44.60
N ALA A 20 25.30 -9.91 -44.95
CA ALA A 20 24.04 -9.95 -44.21
C ALA A 20 24.24 -10.39 -42.75
N LYS A 21 25.14 -11.35 -42.50
CA LYS A 21 25.48 -11.78 -41.14
C LYS A 21 26.16 -10.67 -40.34
N LEU A 22 27.08 -9.92 -40.95
CA LEU A 22 27.74 -8.78 -40.31
C LEU A 22 26.75 -7.67 -39.98
N TYR A 23 25.85 -7.34 -40.90
CA TYR A 23 24.80 -6.35 -40.66
C TYR A 23 23.91 -6.75 -39.49
N LYS A 24 23.42 -8.00 -39.47
CA LYS A 24 22.61 -8.52 -38.35
C LYS A 24 23.35 -8.47 -37.01
N LYS A 25 24.66 -8.74 -37.01
CA LYS A 25 25.48 -8.61 -35.80
C LYS A 25 25.53 -7.17 -35.31
N ARG A 26 25.78 -6.20 -36.20
CA ARG A 26 25.79 -4.77 -35.83
C ARG A 26 24.46 -4.33 -35.22
N MET A 27 23.34 -4.67 -35.84
CA MET A 27 22.01 -4.38 -35.30
C MET A 27 21.79 -5.02 -33.92
N ALA A 28 22.26 -6.25 -33.72
CA ALA A 28 22.15 -6.94 -32.43
C ALA A 28 23.00 -6.27 -31.34
N ASP A 29 24.20 -5.80 -31.68
CA ASP A 29 25.10 -5.15 -30.74
C ASP A 29 24.63 -3.72 -30.39
N GLU A 30 24.09 -2.98 -31.35
CA GLU A 30 23.39 -1.71 -31.10
C GLU A 30 22.18 -1.91 -30.17
N ALA A 31 21.36 -2.94 -30.41
CA ALA A 31 20.24 -3.27 -29.53
C ALA A 31 20.68 -3.65 -28.11
N LYS A 32 21.82 -4.34 -27.96
CA LYS A 32 22.40 -4.62 -26.64
C LYS A 32 22.88 -3.34 -25.95
N ALA A 33 23.55 -2.45 -26.67
CA ALA A 33 24.04 -1.18 -26.13
C ALA A 33 22.88 -0.32 -25.61
N LEU A 34 21.78 -0.21 -26.37
CA LEU A 34 20.57 0.49 -25.94
C LEU A 34 19.96 -0.13 -24.67
N ARG A 35 19.92 -1.47 -24.57
CA ARG A 35 19.43 -2.15 -23.37
C ARG A 35 20.34 -1.93 -22.16
N ALA A 36 21.66 -1.89 -22.36
CA ALA A 36 22.61 -1.63 -21.29
C ALA A 36 22.42 -0.22 -20.73
N ALA A 37 22.38 0.80 -21.60
CA ALA A 37 22.11 2.18 -21.19
C ALA A 37 20.75 2.31 -20.46
N ALA A 38 19.71 1.63 -20.94
CA ALA A 38 18.41 1.61 -20.27
C ALA A 38 18.39 0.85 -18.93
N ARG A 39 19.33 -0.08 -18.70
CA ARG A 39 19.50 -0.74 -17.40
C ARG A 39 20.20 0.18 -16.42
N GLU A 40 21.30 0.81 -16.83
CA GLU A 40 22.06 1.75 -16.01
C GLU A 40 21.16 2.88 -15.48
N ARG A 41 20.38 3.53 -16.35
CA ARG A 41 19.41 4.56 -15.93
C ARG A 41 18.41 4.04 -14.89
N ARG A 42 17.87 2.83 -15.10
CA ARG A 42 16.91 2.23 -14.15
C ARG A 42 17.56 1.89 -12.81
N ASP A 43 18.81 1.47 -12.81
CA ASP A 43 19.53 1.15 -11.59
C ASP A 43 19.91 2.42 -10.82
N GLU A 44 20.25 3.51 -11.50
CA GLU A 44 20.43 4.84 -10.89
C GLU A 44 19.14 5.35 -10.25
N GLU A 45 18.03 5.32 -10.97
CA GLU A 45 16.71 5.69 -10.43
C GLU A 45 16.33 4.83 -9.22
N ARG A 46 16.61 3.52 -9.28
CA ARG A 46 16.34 2.60 -8.16
C ARG A 46 17.19 2.94 -6.94
N LYS A 47 18.46 3.29 -7.13
CA LYS A 47 19.37 3.70 -6.04
C LYS A 47 18.87 5.00 -5.38
N ALA A 48 18.48 6.00 -6.17
CA ALA A 48 17.91 7.24 -5.64
C ALA A 48 16.64 6.97 -4.82
N ARG A 49 15.68 6.23 -5.39
CA ARG A 49 14.44 5.86 -4.67
C ARG A 49 14.69 5.04 -3.41
N ALA A 50 15.72 4.19 -3.40
CA ALA A 50 16.08 3.40 -2.23
C ALA A 50 16.59 4.28 -1.08
N GLN A 51 17.35 5.34 -1.39
CA GLN A 51 17.82 6.31 -0.40
C GLN A 51 16.65 7.09 0.20
N ASP A 52 15.73 7.59 -0.63
CA ASP A 52 14.54 8.31 -0.17
C ASP A 52 13.66 7.43 0.74
N LEU A 53 13.43 6.18 0.34
CA LEU A 53 12.66 5.23 1.13
C LEU A 53 13.37 4.85 2.44
N ALA A 54 14.70 4.77 2.45
CA ALA A 54 15.46 4.51 3.67
C ALA A 54 15.31 5.67 4.67
N ALA A 55 15.42 6.91 4.20
CA ALA A 55 15.20 8.11 5.02
C ALA A 55 13.76 8.14 5.57
N ALA A 56 12.75 7.91 4.73
CA ALA A 56 11.35 7.87 5.15
C ALA A 56 11.08 6.77 6.19
N ARG A 57 11.69 5.58 6.03
CA ARG A 57 11.59 4.48 7.00
C ARG A 57 12.25 4.82 8.32
N ALA A 58 13.41 5.49 8.31
CA ALA A 58 14.11 5.92 9.52
C ALA A 58 13.26 6.93 10.31
N LEU A 59 12.71 7.95 9.65
CA LEU A 59 11.82 8.93 10.29
C LEU A 59 10.58 8.25 10.89
N LYS A 60 9.93 7.35 10.13
CA LYS A 60 8.75 6.62 10.61
C LYS A 60 9.08 5.72 11.80
N LYS A 61 10.28 5.15 11.86
CA LYS A 61 10.76 4.37 13.01
C LYS A 61 10.90 5.25 14.24
N GLN A 62 11.59 6.39 14.12
CA GLN A 62 11.75 7.35 15.22
C GLN A 62 10.41 7.82 15.79
N GLN A 63 9.44 8.15 14.92
CA GLN A 63 8.09 8.53 15.34
C GLN A 63 7.37 7.41 16.09
N ARG A 64 7.50 6.16 15.63
CA ARG A 64 6.89 5.00 16.30
C ARG A 64 7.53 4.77 17.66
N ASP A 65 8.84 4.86 17.75
CA ASP A 65 9.58 4.65 18.99
C ASP A 65 9.20 5.74 20.00
N ALA A 66 9.14 7.00 19.60
CA ALA A 66 8.67 8.11 20.43
C ALA A 66 7.24 7.91 20.93
N ALA A 67 6.30 7.54 20.04
CA ALA A 67 4.91 7.26 20.42
C ALA A 67 4.79 6.06 21.38
N THR A 68 5.66 5.05 21.22
CA THR A 68 5.67 3.86 22.09
C THR A 68 6.21 4.21 23.47
N LEU A 69 7.26 5.01 23.56
CA LEU A 69 7.80 5.52 24.82
C LEU A 69 6.79 6.38 25.57
N GLN A 70 6.07 7.26 24.86
CA GLN A 70 5.01 8.08 25.47
C GLN A 70 3.90 7.18 26.04
N LYS A 71 3.39 6.22 25.26
CA LYS A 71 2.38 5.27 25.73
C LYS A 71 2.85 4.44 26.93
N ALA A 72 4.11 4.03 26.96
CA ALA A 72 4.69 3.29 28.09
C ALA A 72 4.66 4.14 29.38
N ARG A 73 5.12 5.40 29.30
CA ARG A 73 5.05 6.36 30.42
C ARG A 73 3.62 6.59 30.89
N ASP A 74 2.70 6.83 29.96
CA ASP A 74 1.30 7.09 30.30
C ASP A 74 0.64 5.88 30.97
N ARG A 75 0.96 4.66 30.52
CA ARG A 75 0.45 3.43 31.12
C ARG A 75 0.94 3.24 32.56
N GLU A 76 2.23 3.48 32.80
CA GLU A 76 2.82 3.41 34.15
C GLU A 76 2.16 4.43 35.09
N ASN A 77 2.03 5.68 34.64
CA ASN A 77 1.44 6.75 35.44
C ASN A 77 -0.06 6.52 35.71
N LYS A 78 -0.81 6.00 34.73
CA LYS A 78 -2.24 5.68 34.89
C LYS A 78 -2.46 4.55 35.91
N ALA A 79 -1.59 3.54 35.93
CA ALA A 79 -1.64 2.47 36.93
C ALA A 79 -1.41 3.02 38.35
N LYS A 80 -0.36 3.85 38.54
CA LYS A 80 -0.07 4.50 39.83
C LYS A 80 -1.23 5.40 40.31
N ARG A 81 -1.82 6.19 39.41
CA ARG A 81 -2.98 7.05 39.74
C ARG A 81 -4.22 6.23 40.15
N LYS A 82 -4.45 5.06 39.56
CA LYS A 82 -5.56 4.19 39.96
C LYS A 82 -5.33 3.53 41.32
N ALA A 83 -4.09 3.19 41.65
CA ALA A 83 -3.73 2.69 42.97
C ALA A 83 -3.87 3.77 44.06
N SER A 84 -3.54 5.03 43.77
CA SER A 84 -3.70 6.13 44.75
C SER A 84 -5.13 6.67 44.84
N SER A 85 -5.94 6.49 43.80
CA SER A 85 -7.36 6.85 43.78
C SER A 85 -8.21 5.65 44.21
N CYS A 86 -8.06 5.19 45.44
CA CYS A 86 -9.15 4.53 46.14
C CYS A 86 -10.04 5.65 46.71
N PRO A 87 -11.15 6.03 46.07
CA PRO A 87 -12.12 6.88 46.74
C PRO A 87 -12.67 6.10 47.93
N ASP A 88 -12.61 6.67 49.13
CA ASP A 88 -13.34 6.13 50.27
C ASP A 88 -14.79 5.91 49.85
N ALA A 89 -15.30 4.70 50.11
CA ALA A 89 -16.65 4.31 49.73
C ALA A 89 -17.65 5.22 50.44
N LYS A 90 -18.14 6.24 49.73
CA LYS A 90 -19.19 7.13 50.25
C LYS A 90 -20.48 6.32 50.31
N THR A 91 -20.86 5.88 51.51
CA THR A 91 -22.13 5.21 51.79
C THR A 91 -23.28 6.21 51.72
N THR A 92 -23.57 6.78 50.55
CA THR A 92 -24.67 7.73 50.43
C THR A 92 -25.95 6.97 50.11
N LYS A 93 -26.76 6.71 51.14
CA LYS A 93 -28.11 6.16 51.00
C LYS A 93 -29.03 7.25 50.42
N HIS A 94 -29.30 7.21 49.12
CA HIS A 94 -30.36 8.01 48.52
C HIS A 94 -31.61 7.15 48.34
N ARG A 95 -32.60 7.34 49.24
CA ARG A 95 -34.01 7.10 48.96
C ARG A 95 -34.48 8.22 48.03
N GLY A 96 -34.94 7.88 46.84
CA GLY A 96 -35.62 8.79 45.92
C GLY A 96 -36.94 8.17 45.50
N VAL A 97 -38.03 8.87 45.82
CA VAL A 97 -39.43 8.52 45.58
C VAL A 97 -39.82 8.79 44.11
N VAL A 98 -40.83 8.02 43.69
CA VAL A 98 -41.60 8.02 42.43
C VAL A 98 -41.99 9.41 41.90
N GLY A 99 -42.02 9.59 40.57
CA GLY A 99 -42.83 10.64 39.96
C GLY A 99 -42.64 10.90 38.46
N VAL A 100 -43.67 10.53 37.69
CA VAL A 100 -44.16 11.11 36.42
C VAL A 100 -43.55 10.59 35.10
N GLU A 101 -44.33 9.72 34.45
CA GLU A 101 -44.23 9.40 33.02
C GLU A 101 -44.84 10.53 32.19
N SER A 102 -44.09 11.05 31.22
CA SER A 102 -44.60 11.92 30.16
C SER A 102 -44.72 11.12 28.85
N GLN A 103 -45.93 11.09 28.30
CA GLN A 103 -46.25 10.48 27.00
C GLN A 103 -45.56 11.26 25.86
N PRO A 104 -44.87 10.63 24.91
CA PRO A 104 -44.37 11.32 23.73
C PRO A 104 -45.48 11.57 22.72
N VAL A 105 -45.62 12.83 22.32
CA VAL A 105 -46.36 13.27 21.13
C VAL A 105 -45.86 12.48 19.91
N VAL A 106 -46.79 11.86 19.17
CA VAL A 106 -46.50 11.12 17.94
C VAL A 106 -46.06 12.10 16.86
N ALA A 107 -44.76 12.34 16.77
CA ALA A 107 -44.15 12.90 15.57
C ALA A 107 -44.11 11.79 14.51
N SER A 108 -44.64 12.09 13.31
CA SER A 108 -44.52 11.25 12.12
C SER A 108 -43.13 10.62 12.02
N ALA A 109 -43.08 9.29 11.87
CA ALA A 109 -41.83 8.55 11.78
C ALA A 109 -40.92 9.15 10.69
N PRO A 110 -39.62 9.37 10.96
CA PRO A 110 -38.69 9.83 9.93
C PRO A 110 -38.61 8.78 8.80
N PRO A 111 -38.38 9.20 7.55
CA PRO A 111 -38.25 8.27 6.44
C PRO A 111 -37.12 7.26 6.72
N SER A 112 -37.37 5.99 6.37
CA SER A 112 -36.41 4.90 6.53
C SER A 112 -35.05 5.29 5.95
N PRO A 113 -33.93 5.04 6.66
CA PRO A 113 -32.61 5.28 6.11
C PRO A 113 -32.41 4.45 4.83
N PRO A 114 -31.63 4.96 3.86
CA PRO A 114 -31.35 4.23 2.63
C PRO A 114 -30.65 2.90 2.93
N PRO A 115 -30.88 1.87 2.10
CA PRO A 115 -30.29 0.57 2.35
C PRO A 115 -28.77 0.63 2.23
N ASN A 116 -28.05 0.02 3.20
CA ASN A 116 -26.59 0.00 3.20
C ASN A 116 -26.08 -0.85 2.02
N MET A 117 -25.53 -0.20 0.99
CA MET A 117 -25.01 -0.82 -0.22
C MET A 117 -23.49 -0.59 -0.34
N THR A 118 -22.78 -1.57 -0.89
CA THR A 118 -21.39 -1.40 -1.33
C THR A 118 -21.32 -0.60 -2.62
N THR A 119 -20.14 -0.07 -2.96
CA THR A 119 -19.89 0.62 -4.25
C THR A 119 -20.14 -0.26 -5.48
N ARG A 120 -20.24 -1.59 -5.30
CA ARG A 120 -20.57 -2.57 -6.34
C ARG A 120 -22.03 -3.06 -6.29
N GLY A 121 -22.91 -2.37 -5.56
CA GLY A 121 -24.36 -2.66 -5.52
C GLY A 121 -24.79 -3.85 -4.65
N ARG A 122 -23.90 -4.43 -3.84
CA ARG A 122 -24.26 -5.52 -2.90
C ARG A 122 -24.78 -4.99 -1.57
N ARG A 123 -25.85 -5.60 -1.04
CA ARG A 123 -26.45 -5.29 0.27
C ARG A 123 -25.53 -5.70 1.41
N ILE A 124 -25.29 -4.79 2.35
CA ILE A 124 -24.47 -5.04 3.54
C ILE A 124 -25.38 -5.44 4.70
N ASN A 125 -25.24 -6.69 5.16
CA ASN A 125 -25.90 -7.15 6.38
C ASN A 125 -25.11 -6.69 7.61
N LYS A 126 -25.63 -5.69 8.33
CA LYS A 126 -25.04 -5.27 9.61
C LYS A 126 -25.25 -6.37 10.66
N PRO A 127 -24.22 -6.76 11.43
CA PRO A 127 -24.40 -7.69 12.54
C PRO A 127 -25.31 -7.07 13.60
N ALA A 128 -26.01 -7.92 14.37
CA ALA A 128 -27.09 -7.51 15.28
C ALA A 128 -26.69 -6.41 16.28
N LYS A 129 -25.41 -6.39 16.68
CA LYS A 129 -24.84 -5.35 17.56
C LYS A 129 -24.82 -3.93 16.98
N TYR A 130 -25.04 -3.77 15.66
CA TYR A 130 -25.09 -2.49 14.95
C TYR A 130 -26.41 -2.27 14.20
N LYS A 131 -27.45 -3.04 14.53
CA LYS A 131 -28.81 -2.78 14.08
C LYS A 131 -29.40 -1.61 14.85
#